data_AF-A0A1H9D4V2-F1
#
_entry.id   AF-A0A1H9D4V2-F1
#
_cell.length_a   1.000
_cell.length_b   1.000
_cell.length_c   1.000
_cell.angle_alpha   90.00
_cell.angle_beta   90.00
_cell.angle_gamma   90.00
#
_symmetry.space_group_name_H-M   'P 1'
#
loop_
_entity.id
_entity.type
_entity.pdbx_description
1 polymer ?
#
loop_
_entity_poly.entity_id
_entity_poly.type
_entity_poly.pdbx_seq_one_letter_code
_entity_poly.pdbx_strand_id
1 'polypeptide(L)'
;MKFTLVIFLLTFLQGFSQQNLEKCSLEKDNLEFVLKIKNENSLANKLELITNKIYRDTIYKPDSTYFKNRGYFDNEYLDNLNNKCGKKVLLFVFYKKGKKMVQIDPLLFKENQIVFENMNVSNIERIYFFEKNGQSQAIFGTFASEGVVVIYTNDRKIKKLINKIKTSANSGLAQ
;
A
#
# COMPACT_ATOMS: atom_id res chain seq x y z
N MET A 1 1.63 51.98 -30.56
CA MET A 1 2.12 50.67 -30.05
C MET A 1 2.36 50.73 -28.53
N LYS A 2 1.31 50.92 -27.72
CA LYS A 2 1.42 50.93 -26.24
C LYS A 2 0.43 49.99 -25.53
N PHE A 3 -0.51 49.39 -26.26
CA PHE A 3 -1.53 48.48 -25.69
C PHE A 3 -1.18 47.00 -25.78
N THR A 4 -0.16 46.61 -26.57
CA THR A 4 0.19 45.21 -26.77
C THR A 4 0.92 44.58 -25.58
N LEU A 5 1.54 45.39 -24.72
CA LEU A 5 2.32 44.90 -23.57
C LEU A 5 1.45 44.56 -22.35
N VAL A 6 0.25 45.16 -22.26
CA VAL A 6 -0.69 44.94 -21.14
C VAL A 6 -1.43 43.60 -21.29
N ILE A 7 -1.71 43.18 -22.52
CA ILE A 7 -2.40 41.90 -22.81
C ILE A 7 -1.48 40.70 -22.53
N PHE A 8 -0.17 40.85 -22.75
CA PHE A 8 0.81 39.78 -22.48
C PHE A 8 1.10 39.59 -20.98
N LEU A 9 0.87 40.62 -20.15
CA LEU A 9 1.01 40.54 -18.69
C LEU A 9 -0.21 39.91 -17.99
N LEU A 10 -1.39 39.99 -18.60
CA LEU A 10 -2.63 39.42 -18.04
C LEU A 10 -2.75 37.90 -18.25
N THR A 11 -2.05 37.33 -19.22
CA THR A 11 -2.07 35.87 -19.47
C THR A 11 -1.10 35.08 -18.59
N PHE A 12 -0.19 35.74 -17.87
CA PHE A 12 0.76 35.08 -16.96
C PHE A 12 0.27 34.91 -15.52
N LEU A 13 -0.87 35.52 -15.14
CA LEU A 13 -1.40 35.48 -13.78
C LEU A 13 -2.43 34.35 -13.53
N GLN A 14 -2.65 33.44 -14.46
CA GLN A 14 -3.58 32.31 -14.28
C GLN A 14 -2.93 30.98 -13.85
N GLY A 15 -1.62 30.96 -13.60
CA GLY A 15 -0.98 29.83 -12.93
C GLY A 15 -1.10 29.97 -11.42
N PHE A 16 -1.45 28.90 -10.72
CA PHE A 16 -1.55 28.78 -9.24
C PHE A 16 -2.90 29.14 -8.60
N SER A 17 -3.94 28.41 -9.00
CA SER A 17 -4.96 28.01 -8.03
C SER A 17 -5.36 26.55 -8.25
N GLN A 18 -4.49 25.64 -7.80
CA GLN A 18 -4.90 24.31 -7.38
C GLN A 18 -4.42 24.09 -5.94
N GLN A 19 -5.06 24.75 -4.99
CA GLN A 19 -5.23 24.15 -3.67
C GLN A 19 -6.33 23.10 -3.76
N ASN A 20 -6.13 22.08 -4.58
CA ASN A 20 -6.78 20.81 -4.31
C ASN A 20 -6.09 20.30 -3.05
N LEU A 21 -6.65 20.60 -1.88
CA LEU A 21 -6.38 19.81 -0.67
C LEU A 21 -6.42 18.35 -1.12
N GLU A 22 -5.29 17.66 -1.06
CA GLU A 22 -5.17 16.25 -1.44
C GLU A 22 -6.10 15.43 -0.53
N LYS A 23 -7.37 15.32 -0.92
CA LYS A 23 -8.43 14.68 -0.14
C LYS A 23 -8.17 13.18 0.07
N CYS A 24 -7.26 12.56 -0.69
CA CYS A 24 -6.79 11.19 -0.45
C CYS A 24 -5.26 11.12 -0.58
N SER A 25 -4.50 11.48 0.46
CA SER A 25 -3.04 11.61 0.39
C SER A 25 -2.27 10.34 -0.03
N LEU A 26 -2.81 9.15 0.23
CA LEU A 26 -2.15 7.90 -0.18
C LEU A 26 -2.16 7.65 -1.69
N GLU A 27 -3.07 8.22 -2.48
CA GLU A 27 -3.16 7.90 -3.91
C GLU A 27 -1.91 8.35 -4.67
N LYS A 28 -1.47 9.58 -4.43
CA LYS A 28 -0.24 10.11 -5.03
C LYS A 28 0.99 9.38 -4.53
N ASP A 29 1.07 9.11 -3.23
CA ASP A 29 2.17 8.36 -2.63
C ASP A 29 2.24 6.92 -3.16
N ASN A 30 1.10 6.28 -3.42
CA ASN A 30 1.03 4.97 -4.08
C ASN A 30 1.61 5.05 -5.50
N LEU A 31 1.24 6.07 -6.28
CA LEU A 31 1.75 6.24 -7.64
C LEU A 31 3.28 6.44 -7.65
N GLU A 32 3.80 7.30 -6.78
CA GLU A 32 5.25 7.52 -6.62
C GLU A 32 5.97 6.25 -6.17
N PHE A 33 5.39 5.50 -5.23
CA PHE A 33 5.92 4.23 -4.76
C PHE A 33 6.03 3.21 -5.90
N VAL A 34 5.00 3.06 -6.73
CA VAL A 34 5.01 2.13 -7.87
C VAL A 34 6.13 2.46 -8.84
N LEU A 35 6.31 3.74 -9.18
CA LEU A 35 7.37 4.18 -10.08
C LEU A 35 8.76 3.87 -9.51
N LYS A 36 8.97 4.09 -8.21
CA LYS A 36 10.23 3.77 -7.52
C LYS A 36 10.53 2.26 -7.55
N ILE A 37 9.55 1.42 -7.21
CA ILE A 37 9.72 -0.05 -7.19
C ILE A 37 10.02 -0.62 -8.57
N LYS A 38 9.35 -0.12 -9.62
CA LYS A 38 9.55 -0.57 -11.00
C LYS A 38 10.96 -0.30 -11.50
N ASN A 39 11.49 0.87 -11.17
CA ASN A 39 12.80 1.32 -11.65
C ASN A 39 13.96 0.81 -10.78
N GLU A 40 13.68 0.34 -9.56
CA GLU A 40 14.70 -0.27 -8.72
C GLU A 40 15.11 -1.64 -9.28
N ASN A 41 16.39 -1.99 -9.17
CA ASN A 41 16.94 -3.27 -9.63
C ASN A 41 17.51 -4.09 -8.48
N SER A 42 17.96 -3.43 -7.41
CA SER A 42 18.45 -4.09 -6.20
C SER A 42 17.29 -4.71 -5.42
N LEU A 43 17.37 -6.02 -5.19
CA LEU A 43 16.40 -6.71 -4.33
C LEU A 43 16.39 -6.12 -2.90
N ALA A 44 17.56 -5.72 -2.39
CA ALA A 44 17.69 -5.10 -1.07
C ALA A 44 16.90 -3.80 -1.00
N ASN A 45 17.14 -2.91 -1.96
CA ASN A 45 16.47 -1.62 -2.00
C ASN A 45 14.97 -1.77 -2.27
N LYS A 46 14.57 -2.70 -3.14
CA LYS A 46 13.14 -3.01 -3.34
C LYS A 46 12.48 -3.41 -2.03
N LEU A 47 13.10 -4.33 -1.30
CA LEU A 47 12.56 -4.79 -0.03
C LEU A 47 12.44 -3.63 0.96
N GLU A 48 13.46 -2.78 1.07
CA GLU A 48 13.43 -1.61 1.95
C GLU A 48 12.34 -0.61 1.57
N LEU A 49 12.18 -0.31 0.27
CA LEU A 49 11.11 0.56 -0.22
C LEU A 49 9.72 -0.02 0.13
N ILE A 50 9.54 -1.33 -0.02
CA ILE A 50 8.29 -2.03 0.32
C ILE A 50 8.05 -1.97 1.82
N THR A 51 9.03 -2.33 2.65
CA THR A 51 8.83 -2.37 4.10
C THR A 51 8.50 -0.98 4.63
N ASN A 52 9.20 0.05 4.16
CA ASN A 52 8.92 1.43 4.56
C ASN A 52 7.53 1.89 4.11
N LYS A 53 7.11 1.57 2.88
CA LYS A 53 5.77 1.91 2.37
C LYS A 53 4.67 1.20 3.15
N ILE A 54 4.78 -0.11 3.35
CA ILE A 54 3.76 -0.89 4.05
C ILE A 54 3.64 -0.44 5.51
N TYR A 55 4.75 -0.18 6.20
CA TYR A 55 4.72 0.32 7.57
C TYR A 55 4.04 1.69 7.66
N ARG A 56 4.39 2.62 6.77
CA ARG A 56 3.75 3.95 6.66
C ARG A 56 2.25 3.85 6.40
N ASP A 57 1.85 3.00 5.46
CA ASP A 57 0.44 2.78 5.13
C ASP A 57 -0.31 2.17 6.31
N THR A 58 0.31 1.25 7.04
CA THR A 58 -0.30 0.65 8.24
C THR A 58 -0.61 1.71 9.30
N ILE A 59 0.32 2.62 9.60
CA ILE A 59 0.11 3.68 10.61
C ILE A 59 -0.71 4.88 10.10
N TYR A 60 -0.98 4.94 8.80
CA TYR A 60 -1.73 6.03 8.19
C TYR A 60 -3.13 6.14 8.79
N LYS A 61 -3.44 7.33 9.31
CA LYS A 61 -4.75 7.75 9.76
C LYS A 61 -5.08 9.06 9.06
N PRO A 62 -6.17 9.13 8.30
CA PRO A 62 -6.57 10.39 7.68
C PRO A 62 -7.12 11.34 8.75
N ASP A 63 -7.11 12.63 8.44
CA ASP A 63 -7.57 13.68 9.37
C ASP A 63 -9.06 13.53 9.67
N SER A 64 -9.39 13.18 10.92
CA SER A 64 -10.75 12.94 11.40
C SER A 64 -11.79 14.03 11.09
N THR A 65 -11.37 15.26 10.77
CA THR A 65 -12.28 16.34 10.39
C THR A 65 -12.92 16.17 8.98
N TYR A 66 -12.33 15.33 8.13
CA TYR A 66 -12.77 15.14 6.74
C TYR A 66 -13.26 13.73 6.39
N PHE A 67 -13.22 12.78 7.34
CA PHE A 67 -13.55 11.38 7.09
C PHE A 67 -14.56 10.82 8.09
N LYS A 68 -15.54 10.08 7.57
CA LYS A 68 -16.46 9.27 8.38
C LYS A 68 -15.77 7.94 8.69
N ASN A 69 -15.58 7.67 9.98
CA ASN A 69 -14.97 6.43 10.44
C ASN A 69 -15.93 5.25 10.15
N ARG A 70 -15.52 4.30 9.30
CA ARG A 70 -16.03 2.92 9.36
C ARG A 70 -14.98 2.11 10.12
N GLY A 71 -15.42 1.16 10.93
CA GLY A 71 -14.61 0.55 12.00
C GLY A 71 -13.23 0.04 11.59
N TYR A 72 -12.42 -0.27 12.61
CA TYR A 72 -11.00 -0.66 12.59
C TYR A 72 -10.56 -1.72 11.56
N PHE A 73 -11.48 -2.40 10.87
CA PHE A 73 -11.20 -3.50 9.93
C PHE A 73 -11.21 -3.07 8.45
N ASP A 74 -11.62 -1.85 8.13
CA ASP A 74 -11.68 -1.40 6.73
C ASP A 74 -10.33 -0.79 6.30
N ASN A 75 -9.75 -1.34 5.23
CA ASN A 75 -8.54 -0.81 4.55
C ASN A 75 -8.79 0.53 3.83
N GLU A 76 -9.89 1.20 4.13
CA GLU A 76 -10.44 2.33 3.40
C GLU A 76 -11.13 3.28 4.37
N TYR A 77 -11.03 4.57 4.10
CA TYR A 77 -11.75 5.63 4.78
C TYR A 77 -12.68 6.33 3.79
N LEU A 78 -13.82 6.86 4.25
CA LEU A 78 -14.71 7.62 3.38
C LEU A 78 -14.57 9.11 3.67
N ASP A 79 -14.33 9.92 2.64
CA ASP A 79 -14.38 11.37 2.78
C ASP A 79 -15.82 11.89 2.97
N ASN A 80 -15.97 13.19 3.19
CA ASN A 80 -17.27 13.85 3.35
C ASN A 80 -18.22 13.70 2.14
N LEU A 81 -17.70 13.31 0.97
CA LEU A 81 -18.46 13.07 -0.27
C LEU A 81 -18.70 11.57 -0.52
N ASN A 82 -18.39 10.71 0.45
CA ASN A 82 -18.42 9.24 0.35
C ASN A 82 -17.42 8.64 -0.68
N ASN A 83 -16.38 9.38 -1.07
CA ASN A 83 -15.29 8.80 -1.84
C ASN A 83 -14.41 7.93 -0.94
N LYS A 84 -13.97 6.79 -1.46
CA LYS A 84 -13.03 5.90 -0.79
C LYS A 84 -11.61 6.44 -0.87
N CYS A 85 -11.08 6.90 0.27
CA CYS A 85 -9.72 7.36 0.47
C CYS A 85 -8.92 6.42 1.40
N GLY A 86 -7.62 6.69 1.57
CA GLY A 86 -6.76 5.95 2.49
C GLY A 86 -6.56 4.48 2.11
N LYS A 87 -6.77 4.16 0.82
CA LYS A 87 -6.55 2.83 0.26
C LYS A 87 -5.05 2.52 0.21
N LYS A 88 -4.68 1.42 0.84
CA LYS A 88 -3.28 1.00 1.03
C LYS A 88 -2.83 0.05 -0.07
N VAL A 89 -1.53 0.03 -0.36
CA VAL A 89 -0.95 -1.09 -1.11
C VAL A 89 -0.93 -2.32 -0.20
N LEU A 90 -1.43 -3.46 -0.67
CA LEU A 90 -1.42 -4.68 0.14
C LEU A 90 -0.12 -5.46 -0.04
N LEU A 91 0.36 -6.06 1.05
CA LEU A 91 1.50 -6.97 1.03
C LEU A 91 1.05 -8.40 1.28
N PHE A 92 1.45 -9.32 0.40
CA PHE A 92 1.31 -10.76 0.61
C PHE A 92 2.67 -11.43 0.61
N VAL A 93 2.81 -12.43 1.47
CA VAL A 93 3.96 -13.34 1.44
C VAL A 93 3.48 -14.70 0.92
N PHE A 94 4.07 -15.14 -0.18
CA PHE A 94 3.81 -16.41 -0.83
C PHE A 94 4.94 -17.40 -0.57
N TYR A 95 4.62 -18.46 0.15
CA TYR A 95 5.50 -19.61 0.34
C TYR A 95 5.27 -20.63 -0.78
N LYS A 96 6.25 -20.74 -1.69
CA LYS A 96 6.12 -21.55 -2.91
C LYS A 96 5.97 -23.05 -2.61
N LYS A 97 6.76 -23.60 -1.67
CA LYS A 97 6.72 -25.03 -1.32
C LYS A 97 5.49 -25.41 -0.47
N GLY A 98 4.34 -25.55 -1.11
CA GLY A 98 3.05 -25.83 -0.44
C GLY A 98 1.99 -24.76 -0.69
N LYS A 99 2.27 -23.83 -1.62
CA LYS A 99 1.30 -22.89 -2.19
C LYS A 99 0.51 -22.13 -1.12
N LYS A 100 1.21 -21.61 -0.11
CA LYS A 100 0.57 -20.86 0.97
C LYS A 100 0.80 -19.38 0.77
N MET A 101 -0.28 -18.61 0.85
CA MET A 101 -0.25 -17.15 0.79
C MET A 101 -0.91 -16.59 2.05
N VAL A 102 -0.38 -15.48 2.55
CA VAL A 102 -0.96 -14.72 3.66
C VAL A 102 -0.75 -13.23 3.41
N GLN A 103 -1.76 -12.42 3.73
CA GLN A 103 -1.63 -10.97 3.76
C GLN A 103 -0.86 -10.60 5.03
N ILE A 104 0.16 -9.77 4.89
CA ILE A 104 0.94 -9.25 6.02
C ILE A 104 0.60 -7.78 6.21
N ASP A 105 0.00 -7.48 7.35
CA ASP A 105 -0.09 -6.14 7.90
C ASP A 105 0.72 -6.12 9.21
N PRO A 106 1.83 -5.37 9.28
CA PRO A 106 2.78 -5.42 10.39
C PRO A 106 2.18 -5.08 11.76
N LEU A 107 1.07 -4.34 11.85
CA LEU A 107 0.46 -3.97 13.14
C LEU A 107 -0.85 -4.71 13.45
N LEU A 108 -1.32 -5.59 12.55
CA LEU A 108 -2.58 -6.29 12.75
C LEU A 108 -2.48 -7.41 13.81
N PHE A 109 -1.42 -8.21 13.74
CA PHE A 109 -1.14 -9.30 14.70
C PHE A 109 0.36 -9.36 15.00
N LYS A 110 0.73 -9.80 16.21
CA LYS A 110 2.14 -9.96 16.60
C LYS A 110 2.90 -10.88 15.65
N GLU A 111 2.25 -11.93 15.15
CA GLU A 111 2.85 -12.87 14.21
C GLU A 111 3.14 -12.23 12.85
N ASN A 112 2.32 -11.26 12.40
CA ASN A 112 2.58 -10.50 11.19
C ASN A 112 3.84 -9.65 11.34
N GLN A 113 3.98 -8.97 12.48
CA GLN A 113 5.17 -8.19 12.81
C GLN A 113 6.43 -9.06 12.75
N ILE A 114 6.39 -10.25 13.38
CA ILE A 114 7.52 -11.18 13.37
C ILE A 114 7.86 -11.62 11.95
N VAL A 115 6.87 -11.94 11.10
CA VAL A 115 7.14 -12.25 9.68
C VAL A 115 7.83 -11.06 9.01
N PHE A 116 7.29 -9.87 9.19
CA PHE A 116 7.76 -8.64 8.55
C PHE A 116 9.21 -8.32 8.92
N GLU A 117 9.56 -8.39 10.21
CA GLU A 117 10.91 -8.14 10.73
C GLU A 117 11.93 -9.22 10.31
N ASN A 118 11.47 -10.44 10.03
CA ASN A 118 12.35 -11.53 9.61
C ASN A 118 12.57 -11.59 8.10
N MET A 119 11.89 -10.77 7.29
CA MET A 119 12.12 -10.72 5.84
C MET A 119 13.44 -10.01 5.53
N ASN A 120 14.27 -10.64 4.70
CA ASN A 120 15.52 -10.04 4.22
C ASN A 120 15.92 -10.65 2.87
N VAL A 121 16.93 -10.08 2.23
CA VAL A 121 17.38 -10.51 0.89
C VAL A 121 17.82 -11.97 0.83
N SER A 122 18.28 -12.57 1.93
CA SER A 122 18.75 -13.97 1.94
C SER A 122 17.60 -14.98 1.93
N ASN A 123 16.38 -14.55 2.30
CA ASN A 123 15.22 -15.43 2.41
C ASN A 123 14.08 -15.10 1.43
N ILE A 124 14.28 -14.10 0.57
CA ILE A 124 13.36 -13.72 -0.50
C ILE A 124 13.91 -14.22 -1.84
N GLU A 125 13.06 -14.89 -2.61
CA GLU A 125 13.43 -15.36 -3.95
C GLU A 125 13.19 -14.28 -5.00
N ARG A 126 12.03 -13.63 -4.92
CA ARG A 126 11.61 -12.58 -5.85
C ARG A 126 10.45 -11.80 -5.26
N ILE A 127 10.25 -10.62 -5.82
CA ILE A 127 9.13 -9.74 -5.49
C ILE A 127 8.37 -9.47 -6.77
N TYR A 128 7.05 -9.60 -6.72
CA TYR A 128 6.16 -9.28 -7.82
C TYR A 128 5.23 -8.14 -7.41
N PHE A 129 4.97 -7.21 -8.33
CA PHE A 129 4.03 -6.13 -8.10
C PHE A 129 2.86 -6.25 -9.08
N PHE A 130 1.64 -6.27 -8.55
CA PHE A 130 0.41 -6.23 -9.31
C PHE A 130 -0.14 -4.81 -9.26
N GLU A 131 -0.23 -4.16 -10.42
CA GLU A 131 -0.59 -2.75 -10.52
C GLU A 131 -2.09 -2.49 -10.35
N LYS A 132 -2.43 -1.20 -10.17
CA LYS A 132 -3.79 -0.66 -10.26
C LYS A 132 -4.24 -0.64 -11.73
N ASN A 133 -4.50 -1.82 -12.30
CA ASN A 133 -5.05 -1.99 -13.65
C ASN A 133 -6.17 -3.04 -13.69
N GLY A 134 -6.85 -3.25 -12.57
CA GLY A 134 -7.89 -4.26 -12.40
C GLY A 134 -7.35 -5.68 -12.15
N GLN A 135 -6.12 -6.01 -12.54
CA GLN A 135 -5.54 -7.34 -12.29
C GLN A 135 -5.37 -7.65 -10.81
N SER A 136 -4.88 -6.67 -10.04
CA SER A 136 -4.75 -6.78 -8.58
C SER A 136 -6.10 -7.07 -7.93
N GLN A 137 -7.15 -6.35 -8.30
CA GLN A 137 -8.50 -6.60 -7.77
C GLN A 137 -9.09 -7.93 -8.20
N ALA A 138 -8.85 -8.35 -9.44
CA ALA A 138 -9.34 -9.63 -9.96
C ALA A 138 -8.74 -10.83 -9.21
N ILE A 139 -7.48 -10.73 -8.76
CA ILE A 139 -6.77 -11.83 -8.09
C ILE A 139 -6.94 -11.78 -6.57
N PHE A 140 -6.88 -10.58 -5.98
CA PHE A 140 -6.78 -10.38 -4.54
C PHE A 140 -8.04 -9.76 -3.91
N GLY A 141 -9.06 -9.47 -4.70
CA GLY A 141 -10.34 -8.92 -4.24
C GLY A 141 -10.40 -7.39 -4.24
N THR A 142 -11.55 -6.85 -3.87
CA THR A 142 -11.88 -5.43 -4.00
C THR A 142 -10.93 -4.48 -3.26
N PHE A 143 -10.40 -4.91 -2.11
CA PHE A 143 -9.45 -4.15 -1.29
C PHE A 143 -8.06 -3.97 -1.92
N ALA A 144 -7.76 -4.71 -2.99
CA ALA A 144 -6.49 -4.63 -3.71
C ALA A 144 -6.46 -3.50 -4.76
N SER A 145 -7.31 -2.48 -4.63
CA SER A 145 -7.52 -1.46 -5.67
C SER A 145 -6.32 -0.57 -5.95
N GLU A 146 -5.40 -0.43 -5.00
CA GLU A 146 -4.18 0.38 -5.15
C GLU A 146 -2.94 -0.46 -5.48
N GLY A 147 -3.14 -1.75 -5.77
CA GLY A 147 -2.08 -2.68 -6.12
C GLY A 147 -1.66 -3.59 -4.97
N VAL A 148 -0.88 -4.60 -5.33
CA VAL A 148 -0.45 -5.67 -4.43
C VAL A 148 1.01 -5.99 -4.65
N VAL A 149 1.77 -6.02 -3.57
CA VAL A 149 3.12 -6.58 -3.53
C VAL A 149 3.03 -8.03 -3.09
N VAL A 150 3.64 -8.94 -3.85
CA VAL A 150 3.78 -10.35 -3.47
C VAL A 150 5.25 -10.70 -3.34
N ILE A 151 5.67 -11.02 -2.12
CA ILE A 151 7.02 -11.51 -1.82
C ILE A 151 7.00 -13.04 -1.87
N TYR A 152 7.82 -13.62 -2.74
CA TYR A 152 7.99 -15.06 -2.86
C TYR A 152 9.15 -15.53 -2.00
N THR A 153 8.94 -16.58 -1.24
CA THR A 153 9.96 -17.19 -0.39
C THR A 153 9.83 -18.72 -0.38
N ASN A 154 10.97 -19.40 -0.20
CA ASN A 154 11.06 -20.82 0.13
C ASN A 154 11.68 -21.07 1.52
N ASP A 155 11.87 -20.02 2.30
CA ASP A 155 12.42 -20.12 3.64
C ASP A 155 11.48 -20.84 4.60
N ARG A 156 12.01 -21.87 5.27
CA ARG A 156 11.24 -22.73 6.17
C ARG A 156 10.86 -22.01 7.48
N LYS A 157 11.64 -21.02 7.93
CA LYS A 157 11.30 -20.24 9.13
C LYS A 157 10.12 -19.33 8.83
N ILE A 158 10.13 -18.62 7.70
CA ILE A 158 8.99 -17.81 7.24
C ILE A 158 7.74 -18.67 7.07
N LYS A 159 7.83 -19.87 6.49
CA LYS A 159 6.69 -20.83 6.43
C LYS A 159 6.08 -21.10 7.80
N LYS A 160 6.92 -21.39 8.81
CA LYS A 160 6.45 -21.69 10.17
C LYS A 160 5.70 -20.51 10.77
N LEU A 161 6.20 -19.29 10.54
CA LEU A 161 5.55 -18.07 11.00
C LEU A 161 4.19 -17.84 10.29
N ILE A 162 4.15 -18.00 8.96
CA ILE A 162 2.89 -17.90 8.18
C ILE A 162 1.83 -18.88 8.67
N ASN A 163 2.21 -20.11 9.02
CA ASN A 163 1.26 -21.08 9.56
C ASN A 163 0.66 -20.65 10.90
N LYS A 164 1.44 -19.98 11.76
CA LYS A 164 0.95 -19.48 13.05
C LYS A 164 -0.09 -18.38 12.86
N ILE A 165 0.13 -17.46 11.91
CA ILE A 165 -0.83 -16.39 11.58
C ILE A 165 -2.21 -16.98 11.27
N LYS A 166 -2.29 -18.04 10.46
CA LYS A 166 -3.57 -18.66 10.10
C LYS A 166 -4.27 -19.29 11.29
N THR A 167 -3.52 -19.89 12.22
CA THR A 167 -4.10 -20.45 13.44
C THR A 167 -4.65 -19.33 14.34
N SER A 168 -3.88 -18.25 14.54
CA SER A 168 -4.29 -17.12 15.37
C SER A 168 -5.54 -16.41 14.81
N ALA A 169 -5.61 -16.22 13.49
CA ALA A 169 -6.79 -15.64 12.83
C ALA A 169 -8.05 -16.49 13.00
N ASN A 170 -7.92 -17.83 12.96
CA ASN A 170 -9.06 -18.73 13.15
C ASN A 170 -9.51 -18.81 14.62
N SER A 171 -8.59 -18.64 15.59
CA SER A 171 -8.95 -18.61 17.01
C SER A 171 -9.57 -17.29 17.47
N GLY A 172 -9.25 -16.18 16.80
CA GLY A 172 -9.80 -14.86 17.10
C GLY A 172 -11.22 -14.62 16.56
N LEU A 173 -11.70 -15.47 15.65
CA LEU A 173 -13.08 -15.46 15.13
C LEU A 173 -14.07 -16.28 15.99
N ALA A 174 -13.59 -16.91 17.06
CA ALA A 174 -14.40 -17.72 17.99
C ALA A 174 -14.75 -17.00 19.30
N GLN A 175 -14.60 -15.66 19.35
CA GLN A 175 -14.99 -14.81 20.48
C GLN A 175 -16.12 -13.86 20.08
#